data_AF-G2QM48-F1
#
_entry.id   AF-G2QM48-F1
#
_cell.length_a   1.000
_cell.length_b   1.000
_cell.length_c   1.000
_cell.angle_alpha   90.00
_cell.angle_beta   90.00
_cell.angle_gamma   90.00
#
_symmetry.space_group_name_H-M   'P 1'
#
loop_
_entity.id
_entity.type
_entity.pdbx_description
1 polymer ?
#
loop_
_entity_poly.entity_id
_entity_poly.type
_entity_poly.pdbx_seq_one_letter_code
_entity_poly.pdbx_strand_id
1 'polypeptide(L)'
;MMLRTSAVFLALAAMGLAQAPEGYSTVYITSKVNTKFVIVPKERTAGTTTIVKTANNTPEQQWYLKTGSTKIQLADSTLCVDGGPQDNWRDMGKIYVNECADTESQNWFVMDDGRIALEASNQQQCVDLVFMRAVENNDVGLFSCAGLGNTGAADAGINWPLVNVTVTA
;
A
#
# COMPACT_ATOMS: atom_id res chain seq x y z
N MET A 1 -7.55 25.83 56.49
CA MET A 1 -6.47 25.98 55.48
C MET A 1 -6.27 24.62 54.82
N MET A 2 -6.41 24.55 53.51
CA MET A 2 -6.83 23.36 52.72
C MET A 2 -5.86 22.18 52.71
N LEU A 3 -6.43 20.97 52.79
CA LEU A 3 -5.77 19.68 52.56
C LEU A 3 -5.58 19.49 51.04
N ARG A 4 -4.33 19.36 50.59
CA ARG A 4 -4.00 19.14 49.16
C ARG A 4 -4.03 17.64 48.86
N THR A 5 -5.05 17.20 48.13
CA THR A 5 -5.16 15.86 47.57
C THR A 5 -4.32 15.80 46.29
N SER A 6 -3.16 15.13 46.34
CA SER A 6 -2.38 14.85 45.13
C SER A 6 -2.94 13.60 44.45
N ALA A 7 -3.64 13.80 43.33
CA ALA A 7 -3.98 12.71 42.42
C ALA A 7 -2.78 12.45 41.51
N VAL A 8 -2.13 11.30 41.68
CA VAL A 8 -1.13 10.79 40.74
C VAL A 8 -1.89 10.23 39.54
N PHE A 9 -1.82 10.91 38.39
CA PHE A 9 -2.26 10.35 37.12
C PHE A 9 -1.24 9.32 36.65
N LEU A 10 -1.61 8.04 36.72
CA LEU A 10 -0.87 6.95 36.12
C LEU A 10 -1.12 7.00 34.60
N ALA A 11 -0.17 7.51 33.83
CA ALA A 11 -0.22 7.43 32.38
C ALA A 11 -0.04 5.97 31.97
N LEU A 12 -1.14 5.32 31.57
CA LEU A 12 -1.13 4.00 30.99
C LEU A 12 -0.54 4.14 29.57
N ALA A 13 0.76 3.90 29.42
CA ALA A 13 1.35 3.72 28.11
C ALA A 13 0.80 2.42 27.52
N ALA A 14 -0.32 2.51 26.82
CA ALA A 14 -0.71 1.48 25.88
C ALA A 14 0.43 1.40 24.87
N MET A 15 1.20 0.31 24.90
CA MET A 15 2.00 -0.12 23.76
C MET A 15 1.00 -0.48 22.66
N GLY A 16 0.46 0.55 22.01
CA GLY A 16 -0.46 0.42 20.92
C GLY A 16 0.31 -0.13 19.73
N LEU A 17 -0.11 -1.30 19.26
CA LEU A 17 0.01 -1.68 17.85
C LEU A 17 -0.22 -0.42 17.02
N ALA A 18 0.67 -0.09 16.09
CA ALA A 18 0.64 1.21 15.43
C ALA A 18 -0.69 1.33 14.71
N GLN A 19 -1.63 2.09 15.28
CA GLN A 19 -2.96 2.22 14.68
C GLN A 19 -2.83 2.91 13.33
N ALA A 20 -3.72 2.54 12.38
CA ALA A 20 -3.79 3.23 11.11
C ALA A 20 -3.85 4.75 11.34
N PRO A 21 -3.13 5.57 10.56
CA PRO A 21 -3.22 7.03 10.66
C PRO A 21 -4.68 7.50 10.54
N GLU A 22 -5.01 8.64 11.15
CA GLU A 22 -6.37 9.16 11.13
C GLU A 22 -6.90 9.30 9.69
N GLY A 23 -8.08 8.74 9.44
CA GLY A 23 -8.73 8.74 8.12
C GLY A 23 -8.22 7.70 7.13
N TYR A 24 -7.26 6.84 7.52
CA TYR A 24 -6.79 5.73 6.70
C TYR A 24 -7.63 4.47 6.98
N SER A 25 -7.87 3.70 5.92
CA SER A 25 -8.39 2.34 6.02
C SER A 25 -7.24 1.35 6.11
N THR A 26 -7.45 0.26 6.85
CA THR A 26 -6.56 -0.91 6.81
C THR A 26 -7.11 -1.90 5.79
N VAL A 27 -6.33 -2.20 4.75
CA VAL A 27 -6.79 -3.00 3.60
C VAL A 27 -5.76 -4.05 3.17
N TYR A 28 -6.25 -5.09 2.49
CA TYR A 28 -5.45 -5.90 1.56
C TYR A 28 -5.56 -5.30 0.15
N ILE A 29 -4.42 -5.10 -0.52
CA ILE A 29 -4.38 -4.67 -1.92
C ILE A 29 -4.43 -5.93 -2.79
N THR A 30 -5.64 -6.32 -3.21
CA THR A 30 -5.94 -7.63 -3.81
C THR A 30 -5.83 -7.59 -5.33
N SER A 31 -5.26 -8.63 -5.96
CA SER A 31 -5.19 -8.71 -7.42
C SER A 31 -6.56 -8.96 -8.05
N LYS A 32 -6.92 -8.18 -9.08
CA LYS A 32 -8.11 -8.47 -9.90
C LYS A 32 -7.93 -9.67 -10.83
N VAL A 33 -6.69 -10.01 -11.22
CA VAL A 33 -6.41 -11.22 -12.02
C VAL A 33 -6.81 -12.48 -11.25
N ASN A 34 -6.48 -12.54 -9.97
CA ASN A 34 -6.88 -13.63 -9.09
C ASN A 34 -6.90 -13.15 -7.64
N THR A 35 -8.09 -13.12 -7.05
CA THR A 35 -8.35 -12.56 -5.72
C THR A 35 -7.72 -13.32 -4.56
N LYS A 36 -7.07 -14.48 -4.84
CA LYS A 36 -6.26 -15.19 -3.85
C LYS A 36 -4.95 -14.45 -3.54
N PHE A 37 -4.50 -13.54 -4.39
CA PHE A 37 -3.21 -12.89 -4.27
C PHE A 37 -3.33 -11.44 -3.82
N VAL A 38 -2.44 -11.03 -2.93
CA VAL A 38 -2.35 -9.67 -2.38
C VAL A 38 -0.92 -9.14 -2.49
N ILE A 39 -0.78 -7.82 -2.64
CA ILE A 39 0.54 -7.17 -2.64
C ILE A 39 1.15 -7.23 -1.24
N VAL A 40 2.41 -7.64 -1.17
CA VAL A 40 3.25 -7.62 0.03
C VAL A 40 4.64 -7.08 -0.32
N PRO A 41 5.40 -6.54 0.64
CA PRO A 41 6.83 -6.38 0.41
C PRO A 41 7.49 -7.77 0.32
N LYS A 42 8.54 -7.89 -0.48
CA LYS A 42 9.31 -9.14 -0.60
C LYS A 42 9.92 -9.52 0.74
N GLU A 43 10.46 -8.53 1.46
CA GLU A 43 10.87 -8.62 2.86
C GLU A 43 10.39 -7.37 3.59
N ARG A 44 10.17 -7.43 4.91
CA ARG A 44 9.79 -6.24 5.71
C ARG A 44 10.99 -5.33 6.01
N THR A 45 11.75 -4.95 5.00
CA THR A 45 12.93 -4.08 5.11
C THR A 45 12.98 -3.08 3.95
N ALA A 46 13.45 -1.87 4.25
CA ALA A 46 13.61 -0.81 3.26
C ALA A 46 14.54 -1.24 2.10
N GLY A 47 14.23 -0.78 0.90
CA GLY A 47 14.95 -1.08 -0.34
C GLY A 47 14.51 -2.38 -1.03
N THR A 48 13.59 -3.15 -0.44
CA THR A 48 13.09 -4.39 -1.08
C THR A 48 11.90 -4.11 -1.99
N THR A 49 11.73 -4.95 -3.01
CA THR A 49 10.64 -4.82 -3.99
C THR A 49 9.32 -5.36 -3.45
N THR A 50 8.21 -5.00 -4.08
CA THR A 50 6.89 -5.62 -3.83
C THR A 50 6.64 -6.82 -4.74
N ILE A 51 5.91 -7.80 -4.21
CA ILE A 51 5.51 -9.02 -4.90
C ILE A 51 4.05 -9.34 -4.54
N VAL A 52 3.46 -10.34 -5.18
CA VAL A 52 2.22 -10.95 -4.70
C VAL A 52 2.45 -12.23 -3.91
N LYS A 53 1.65 -12.43 -2.86
CA LYS A 53 1.56 -13.68 -2.11
C LYS A 53 0.10 -14.09 -1.90
N THR A 54 -0.11 -15.37 -1.64
CA THR A 54 -1.43 -15.89 -1.27
C THR A 54 -1.92 -15.20 0.01
N ALA A 55 -3.15 -14.69 0.00
CA ALA A 55 -3.78 -14.06 1.14
C ALA A 55 -3.88 -15.04 2.32
N ASN A 56 -3.35 -14.64 3.47
CA ASN A 56 -3.33 -15.42 4.71
C ASN A 56 -3.69 -14.57 5.95
N ASN A 57 -4.13 -13.33 5.75
CA ASN A 57 -4.62 -12.40 6.77
C ASN A 57 -3.58 -12.01 7.84
N THR A 58 -2.30 -11.94 7.49
CA THR A 58 -1.25 -11.49 8.42
C THR A 58 -0.95 -9.99 8.27
N PRO A 59 -0.37 -9.34 9.30
CA PRO A 59 -0.01 -7.92 9.24
C PRO A 59 0.93 -7.55 8.08
N GLU A 60 1.74 -8.49 7.59
CA GLU A 60 2.63 -8.31 6.42
C GLU A 60 1.87 -8.00 5.13
N GLN A 61 0.58 -8.31 5.09
CA GLN A 61 -0.28 -8.15 3.92
C GLN A 61 -1.19 -6.93 4.02
N GLN A 62 -1.14 -6.22 5.14
CA GLN A 62 -2.05 -5.13 5.45
C GLN A 62 -1.38 -3.80 5.18
N TRP A 63 -2.14 -2.90 4.57
CA TRP A 63 -1.69 -1.56 4.20
C TRP A 63 -2.65 -0.52 4.74
N TYR A 64 -2.12 0.60 5.22
CA TYR A 64 -2.88 1.80 5.52
C TYR A 64 -2.88 2.70 4.29
N LEU A 65 -4.07 3.07 3.81
CA LEU A 65 -4.25 4.05 2.73
C LEU A 65 -5.64 4.69 2.78
N LYS A 66 -5.83 5.78 2.03
CA LYS A 66 -7.14 6.38 1.74
C LYS A 66 -7.36 6.52 0.23
N THR A 67 -8.61 6.68 -0.19
CA THR A 67 -8.96 7.02 -1.58
C THR A 67 -8.42 8.42 -1.95
N GLY A 68 -8.09 8.62 -3.23
CA GLY A 68 -7.46 9.85 -3.71
C GLY A 68 -5.96 9.90 -3.40
N SER A 69 -5.42 11.10 -3.22
CA SER A 69 -3.99 11.31 -2.91
C SER A 69 -3.67 10.77 -1.51
N THR A 70 -2.68 9.88 -1.42
CA THR A 70 -2.31 9.14 -0.21
C THR A 70 -0.84 8.72 -0.22
N LYS A 71 -0.32 8.37 0.96
CA LYS A 71 0.79 7.41 1.08
C LYS A 71 0.20 6.03 1.32
N ILE A 72 0.92 4.98 0.94
CA ILE A 72 0.52 3.58 1.20
C ILE A 72 1.53 3.03 2.20
N GLN A 73 1.15 2.93 3.46
CA GLN A 73 2.04 2.50 4.55
C GLN A 73 1.78 1.04 4.90
N LEU A 74 2.83 0.25 5.08
CA LEU A 74 2.73 -1.11 5.55
C LEU A 74 2.32 -1.10 7.03
N ALA A 75 1.27 -1.86 7.37
CA ALA A 75 0.72 -1.90 8.72
C ALA A 75 1.77 -2.25 9.79
N ASP A 76 1.67 -1.64 10.97
CA ASP A 76 2.61 -1.83 12.08
C ASP A 76 4.09 -1.61 11.73
N SER A 77 4.38 -0.69 10.81
CA SER A 77 5.75 -0.35 10.41
C SER A 77 5.92 1.11 9.99
N THR A 78 7.15 1.54 9.77
CA THR A 78 7.50 2.83 9.17
C THR A 78 7.74 2.74 7.66
N LEU A 79 7.41 1.62 7.02
CA LEU A 79 7.66 1.40 5.60
C LEU A 79 6.48 1.86 4.73
N CYS A 80 6.76 2.53 3.62
CA CYS A 80 5.80 2.99 2.63
C CYS A 80 6.14 2.45 1.24
N VAL A 81 5.12 2.25 0.41
CA VAL A 81 5.28 1.91 -1.01
C VAL A 81 5.94 3.08 -1.75
N ASP A 82 6.98 2.77 -2.53
CA ASP A 82 7.87 3.75 -3.15
C ASP A 82 8.09 3.41 -4.63
N GLY A 83 7.79 4.36 -5.51
CA GLY A 83 8.00 4.27 -6.96
C GLY A 83 9.46 4.43 -7.38
N GLY A 84 10.40 4.63 -6.45
CA GLY A 84 11.82 4.77 -6.71
C GLY A 84 12.19 6.09 -7.40
N PRO A 85 13.43 6.22 -7.90
CA PRO A 85 13.89 7.42 -8.61
C PRO A 85 13.08 7.69 -9.89
N GLN A 86 13.02 8.95 -10.33
CA GLN A 86 12.17 9.36 -11.45
C GLN A 86 12.43 8.61 -12.76
N ASP A 87 13.67 8.20 -13.02
CA ASP A 87 14.01 7.39 -14.20
C ASP A 87 13.31 6.01 -14.20
N ASN A 88 12.89 5.51 -13.04
CA ASN A 88 12.13 4.27 -12.87
C ASN A 88 10.64 4.39 -13.24
N TRP A 89 10.09 5.60 -13.39
CA TRP A 89 8.64 5.81 -13.58
C TRP A 89 8.21 5.55 -15.02
N ARG A 90 8.25 4.29 -15.42
CA ARG A 90 7.94 3.78 -16.76
C ARG A 90 7.43 2.34 -16.68
N ASP A 91 6.94 1.81 -17.79
CA ASP A 91 6.54 0.42 -17.89
C ASP A 91 7.67 -0.53 -17.43
N MET A 92 7.30 -1.51 -16.62
CA MET A 92 8.19 -2.45 -15.92
C MET A 92 9.12 -1.81 -14.88
N GLY A 93 8.86 -0.56 -14.49
CA GLY A 93 9.48 0.07 -13.33
C GLY A 93 9.22 -0.74 -12.07
N LYS A 94 10.21 -0.83 -11.18
CA LYS A 94 10.06 -1.60 -9.93
C LYS A 94 9.34 -0.76 -8.88
N ILE A 95 8.52 -1.41 -8.06
CA ILE A 95 7.98 -0.82 -6.86
C ILE A 95 8.72 -1.38 -5.65
N TYR A 96 9.05 -0.49 -4.72
CA TYR A 96 9.81 -0.79 -3.52
C TYR A 96 8.99 -0.51 -2.27
N VAL A 97 9.52 -0.93 -1.13
CA VAL A 97 9.20 -0.32 0.17
C VAL A 97 10.42 0.38 0.74
N ASN A 98 10.23 1.57 1.28
CA ASN A 98 11.27 2.36 1.96
C ASN A 98 10.69 3.00 3.22
N GLU A 99 11.54 3.58 4.07
CA GLU A 99 11.05 4.42 5.18
C GLU A 99 10.11 5.52 4.62
N CYS A 100 8.96 5.68 5.28
CA CYS A 100 7.97 6.67 4.93
C CYS A 100 8.60 8.06 5.02
N ALA A 101 8.53 8.81 3.92
CA ALA A 101 9.07 10.15 3.78
C ALA A 101 8.18 11.00 2.89
N ASP A 102 8.32 12.33 2.97
CA ASP A 102 7.62 13.27 2.10
C ASP A 102 8.33 13.44 0.77
N THR A 103 8.33 12.37 -0.03
CA THR A 103 8.86 12.34 -1.40
C THR A 103 7.76 12.11 -2.42
N GLU A 104 7.96 12.65 -3.62
CA GLU A 104 7.06 12.45 -4.77
C GLU A 104 6.92 10.98 -5.17
N SER A 105 7.96 10.18 -4.97
CA SER A 105 7.96 8.74 -5.28
C SER A 105 7.05 7.92 -4.35
N GLN A 106 6.64 8.48 -3.20
CA GLN A 106 5.76 7.83 -2.23
C GLN A 106 4.34 8.42 -2.22
N ASN A 107 4.04 9.33 -3.15
CA ASN A 107 2.70 9.90 -3.31
C ASN A 107 1.93 9.11 -4.38
N TRP A 108 0.83 8.49 -3.95
CA TRP A 108 -0.02 7.65 -4.77
C TRP A 108 -1.41 8.23 -4.86
N PHE A 109 -2.10 7.97 -5.97
CA PHE A 109 -3.49 8.32 -6.17
C PHE A 109 -4.32 7.06 -6.33
N VAL A 110 -5.13 6.74 -5.31
CA VAL A 110 -6.05 5.60 -5.32
C VAL A 110 -7.33 6.01 -6.02
N MET A 111 -7.59 5.44 -7.19
CA MET A 111 -8.75 5.74 -8.02
C MET A 111 -9.96 4.89 -7.61
N ASP A 112 -11.17 5.41 -7.82
CA ASP A 112 -12.42 4.70 -7.54
C ASP A 112 -12.61 3.44 -8.40
N ASP A 113 -11.89 3.35 -9.52
CA ASP A 113 -11.95 2.22 -10.46
C ASP A 113 -10.99 1.08 -10.11
N GLY A 114 -10.25 1.18 -9.00
CA GLY A 114 -9.32 0.16 -8.50
C GLY A 114 -7.88 0.32 -8.99
N ARG A 115 -7.58 1.29 -9.86
CA ARG A 115 -6.18 1.62 -10.18
C ARG A 115 -5.53 2.41 -9.04
N ILE A 116 -4.23 2.21 -8.87
CA ILE A 116 -3.39 2.97 -7.93
C ILE A 116 -2.27 3.59 -8.75
N ALA A 117 -2.28 4.90 -8.92
CA ALA A 117 -1.32 5.60 -9.78
C ALA A 117 -0.23 6.30 -8.98
N LEU A 118 0.99 6.33 -9.50
CA LEU A 118 2.04 7.20 -8.98
C LEU A 118 1.68 8.65 -9.34
N GLU A 119 1.42 9.48 -8.33
CA GLU A 119 0.86 10.81 -8.53
C GLU A 119 1.81 11.71 -9.35
N ALA A 120 3.10 11.66 -9.03
CA ALA A 120 4.15 12.43 -9.69
C ALA A 120 4.40 12.04 -11.16
N SER A 121 3.87 10.90 -11.62
CA SER A 121 3.88 10.53 -13.05
C SER A 121 2.77 11.23 -13.87
N ASN A 122 2.10 12.24 -13.31
CA ASN A 122 0.81 12.74 -13.79
C ASN A 122 -0.23 11.62 -13.91
N GLN A 123 -0.18 10.66 -12.98
CA GLN A 123 -1.04 9.47 -12.95
C GLN A 123 -0.99 8.64 -14.25
N GLN A 124 0.15 8.63 -14.94
CA GLN A 124 0.36 7.82 -16.14
C GLN A 124 0.89 6.42 -15.82
N GLN A 125 1.50 6.22 -14.65
CA GLN A 125 2.06 4.95 -14.21
C GLN A 125 1.26 4.41 -13.02
N CYS A 126 0.76 3.19 -13.16
CA CYS A 126 -0.08 2.49 -12.20
C CYS A 126 0.63 1.27 -11.65
N VAL A 127 0.28 0.88 -10.42
CA VAL A 127 0.68 -0.39 -9.82
C VAL A 127 0.20 -1.53 -10.73
N ASP A 128 1.11 -2.43 -11.11
CA ASP A 128 0.89 -3.48 -12.10
C ASP A 128 1.34 -4.85 -11.57
N LEU A 129 0.53 -5.87 -11.80
CA LEU A 129 0.95 -7.25 -11.63
C LEU A 129 1.71 -7.66 -12.89
N VAL A 130 3.03 -7.75 -12.79
CA VAL A 130 3.91 -7.92 -13.95
C VAL A 130 3.49 -9.13 -14.78
N PHE A 131 3.23 -8.88 -16.06
CA PHE A 131 2.71 -9.85 -17.05
C PHE A 131 1.35 -10.49 -16.70
N MET A 132 0.54 -9.83 -15.87
CA MET A 132 -0.72 -10.36 -15.32
C MET A 132 -0.56 -11.75 -14.70
N ARG A 133 0.62 -12.06 -14.17
CA ARG A 133 0.96 -13.42 -13.74
C ARG A 133 0.66 -13.60 -12.26
N ALA A 134 -0.57 -13.99 -11.94
CA ALA A 134 -1.01 -14.26 -10.58
C ALA A 134 -0.51 -15.61 -10.04
N VAL A 135 0.78 -15.65 -9.69
CA VAL A 135 1.44 -16.77 -9.01
C VAL A 135 2.26 -16.24 -7.83
N GLU A 136 2.49 -17.09 -6.83
CA GLU A 136 3.27 -16.73 -5.64
C GLU A 136 4.64 -16.14 -6.01
N ASN A 137 5.01 -15.04 -5.36
CA ASN A 137 6.25 -14.29 -5.55
C ASN A 137 6.44 -13.65 -6.94
N ASN A 138 5.39 -13.51 -7.75
CA ASN A 138 5.48 -12.69 -8.96
C ASN A 138 5.64 -11.22 -8.59
N ASP A 139 6.43 -10.49 -9.37
CA ASP A 139 6.74 -9.09 -9.12
C ASP A 139 5.51 -8.19 -9.32
N VAL A 140 5.48 -7.11 -8.55
CA VAL A 140 4.59 -5.97 -8.74
C VAL A 140 5.44 -4.78 -9.16
N GLY A 141 5.04 -4.10 -10.23
CA GLY A 141 5.79 -3.00 -10.85
C GLY A 141 4.90 -1.84 -11.25
N LEU A 142 5.43 -1.00 -12.13
CA LEU A 142 4.71 0.09 -12.78
C LEU A 142 4.36 -0.28 -14.22
N PHE A 143 3.18 0.11 -14.65
CA PHE A 143 2.75 0.03 -16.04
C PHE A 143 1.82 1.18 -16.38
N SER A 144 1.72 1.52 -17.66
CA SER A 144 0.79 2.52 -18.18
C SER A 144 -0.62 2.36 -17.59
N CYS A 145 -1.11 3.42 -16.93
CA CYS A 145 -2.47 3.47 -16.40
C CYS A 145 -3.55 3.38 -17.49
N ALA A 146 -3.18 3.56 -18.76
CA ALA A 146 -4.07 3.30 -19.90
C ALA A 146 -4.38 1.80 -20.06
N GLY A 147 -3.61 0.90 -19.45
CA GLY A 147 -3.76 -0.54 -19.56
C GLY A 147 -3.41 -1.09 -20.95
N LEU A 148 -3.28 -2.40 -21.05
CA LEU A 148 -3.03 -3.11 -22.30
C LEU A 148 -4.15 -2.79 -23.31
N GLY A 149 -3.74 -2.34 -24.50
CA GLY A 149 -4.68 -1.97 -25.57
C GLY A 149 -5.56 -0.75 -25.24
N ASN A 150 -5.15 0.12 -24.31
CA ASN A 150 -5.93 1.28 -23.85
C ASN A 150 -7.26 0.92 -23.19
N THR A 151 -7.32 -0.23 -22.51
CA THR A 151 -8.54 -0.73 -21.87
C THR A 151 -8.81 -0.10 -20.49
N GLY A 152 -7.87 0.67 -19.95
CA GLY A 152 -7.97 1.37 -18.68
C GLY A 152 -8.27 0.41 -17.53
N ALA A 153 -9.24 0.74 -16.69
CA ALA A 153 -9.63 -0.07 -15.54
C ALA A 153 -10.15 -1.49 -15.88
N ALA A 154 -10.45 -1.77 -17.15
CA ALA A 154 -10.80 -3.13 -17.58
C ALA A 154 -9.59 -4.07 -17.61
N ASP A 155 -8.36 -3.53 -17.69
CA ASP A 155 -7.14 -4.31 -17.52
C ASP A 155 -7.03 -4.82 -16.07
N ALA A 156 -6.97 -6.13 -15.91
CA ALA A 156 -6.90 -6.77 -14.60
C ALA A 156 -5.49 -6.69 -13.97
N GLY A 157 -4.44 -6.47 -14.78
CA GLY A 157 -3.06 -6.36 -14.29
C GLY A 157 -2.82 -5.11 -13.45
N ILE A 158 -3.44 -4.00 -13.82
CA ILE A 158 -3.27 -2.69 -13.15
C ILE A 158 -4.39 -2.34 -12.15
N ASN A 159 -5.28 -3.28 -11.87
CA ASN A 159 -6.47 -3.03 -11.05
C ASN A 159 -6.43 -3.88 -9.78
N TRP A 160 -6.59 -3.21 -8.65
CA TRP A 160 -6.31 -3.74 -7.33
C TRP A 160 -7.46 -3.45 -6.35
N PRO A 161 -8.50 -4.31 -6.32
CA PRO A 161 -9.55 -4.21 -5.33
C PRO A 161 -9.00 -4.11 -3.89
N LEU A 162 -9.43 -3.07 -3.18
CA LEU A 162 -9.08 -2.85 -1.79
C LEU A 162 -10.09 -3.57 -0.90
N VAL A 163 -9.63 -4.58 -0.17
CA VAL A 163 -10.47 -5.37 0.73
C VAL A 163 -10.17 -4.95 2.16
N ASN A 164 -11.16 -4.38 2.85
CA ASN A 164 -11.00 -3.96 4.24
C ASN A 164 -10.64 -5.15 5.13
N VAL A 165 -9.66 -4.94 6.02
CA VAL A 165 -9.37 -5.90 7.09
C VAL A 165 -10.52 -5.85 8.09
N THR A 166 -11.31 -6.92 8.13
CA THR A 166 -12.33 -7.07 9.17
C THR A 166 -11.64 -7.45 10.47
N VAL A 167 -11.57 -6.53 11.43
CA VAL A 167 -11.21 -6.88 12.80
C VAL A 167 -12.41 -7.63 13.37
N THR A 168 -12.31 -8.94 13.55
CA THR A 168 -13.27 -9.67 14.38
C THR A 168 -13.11 -9.12 15.79
N ALA A 169 -14.11 -8.39 16.27
CA ALA A 169 -14.17 -7.89 17.65
C ALA A 169 -14.23 -9.04 18.66
#